data_AF-A0A0K8SSS7-F1
#
_entry.id   AF-A0A0K8SSS7-F1
#
_cell.length_a   1.000
_cell.length_b   1.000
_cell.length_c   1.000
_cell.angle_alpha   90.00
_cell.angle_beta   90.00
_cell.angle_gamma   90.00
#
_symmetry.space_group_name_H-M   'P 1'
#
loop_
_entity.id
_entity.type
_entity.pdbx_description
1 polymer ?
#
loop_
_entity_poly.entity_id
_entity_poly.type
_entity_poly.pdbx_seq_one_letter_code
_entity_poly.pdbx_strand_id
1 'polypeptide(L)'
;LDAIEKYEIAEERTELAQNIYKRYLKRDAPEPIDVVNQTLIEACEERLNSGSRELFDDIMATVKTYLAGEPFNRFEYSMYFHRYLQWKWLESQPITYKTFRMYRVLGKGGFGEVCACQVRATGKMYACKKLEKKRIKKRKGEA
;
A
#
# COMPACT_ATOMS: atom_id res chain seq x y z
N LEU A 1 -7.22 -11.58 -2.20
CA LEU A 1 -6.76 -10.20 -2.44
C LEU A 1 -5.33 -10.19 -2.97
N ASP A 2 -4.36 -10.77 -2.27
CA ASP A 2 -2.96 -10.88 -2.74
C ASP A 2 -2.80 -11.51 -4.13
N ALA A 3 -3.60 -12.55 -4.43
CA ALA A 3 -3.58 -13.18 -5.75
C ALA A 3 -4.08 -12.22 -6.87
N ILE A 4 -5.06 -11.37 -6.55
CA ILE A 4 -5.58 -10.34 -7.46
C ILE A 4 -4.54 -9.23 -7.66
N GLU A 5 -3.84 -8.81 -6.59
CA GLU A 5 -2.75 -7.83 -6.71
C GLU A 5 -1.63 -8.31 -7.65
N LYS A 6 -1.27 -9.60 -7.56
CA LYS A 6 -0.32 -10.23 -8.50
C LYS A 6 -0.86 -10.28 -9.93
N TYR A 7 -2.16 -10.53 -10.09
CA TYR A 7 -2.82 -10.55 -11.39
C TYR A 7 -2.81 -9.19 -12.09
N GLU A 8 -3.06 -8.10 -11.37
CA GLU A 8 -3.10 -6.77 -11.96
C GLU A 8 -1.77 -6.37 -12.63
N ILE A 9 -0.64 -6.77 -12.04
CA ILE A 9 0.71 -6.47 -12.51
C ILE A 9 1.31 -7.53 -13.43
N ALA A 10 0.63 -8.67 -13.62
CA ALA A 10 1.13 -9.77 -14.45
C ALA A 10 1.06 -9.44 -15.94
N GLU A 11 2.05 -9.92 -16.71
CA GLU A 11 2.02 -9.87 -18.18
C GLU A 11 1.08 -10.96 -18.72
N GLU A 12 1.17 -12.18 -18.19
CA GLU A 12 0.35 -13.35 -18.57
C GLU A 12 -0.91 -13.46 -17.69
N ARG A 13 -1.87 -12.56 -17.93
CA ARG A 13 -3.09 -12.46 -17.12
C ARG A 13 -4.01 -13.68 -17.24
N THR A 14 -4.22 -14.20 -18.44
CA THR A 14 -5.25 -15.23 -18.68
C THR A 14 -5.03 -16.52 -17.88
N GLU A 15 -3.81 -17.04 -17.83
CA GLU A 15 -3.49 -18.24 -17.04
C GLU A 15 -3.68 -17.98 -15.54
N LEU A 16 -3.22 -16.82 -15.07
CA LEU A 16 -3.35 -16.45 -13.67
C LEU A 16 -4.81 -16.22 -13.26
N ALA A 17 -5.65 -15.65 -14.14
CA ALA A 17 -7.09 -15.54 -13.92
C ALA A 17 -7.74 -16.92 -13.74
N GLN A 18 -7.42 -17.88 -14.60
CA GLN A 18 -7.93 -19.25 -14.48
C GLN A 18 -7.49 -19.91 -13.18
N ASN A 19 -6.24 -19.70 -12.75
CA ASN A 19 -5.73 -20.23 -11.49
C ASN A 19 -6.42 -19.62 -10.28
N ILE A 20 -6.67 -18.30 -10.28
CA ILE A 20 -7.41 -17.60 -9.21
C ILE A 20 -8.84 -18.12 -9.15
N TYR A 21 -9.52 -18.22 -10.30
CA TYR A 21 -10.89 -18.72 -10.36
C TYR A 21 -11.00 -20.16 -9.83
N LYS A 22 -10.16 -21.08 -10.31
CA LYS A 22 -10.15 -22.48 -9.86
C LYS A 22 -9.86 -22.62 -8.37
N ARG A 23 -9.01 -21.75 -7.82
CA ARG A 23 -8.57 -21.85 -6.43
C ARG A 23 -9.59 -21.29 -5.43
N TYR A 24 -10.30 -20.22 -5.79
CA TYR A 24 -11.12 -19.47 -4.83
C TYR A 24 -12.61 -19.34 -5.19
N LEU A 25 -12.98 -19.38 -6.48
CA LEU A 25 -14.33 -19.02 -6.94
C LEU A 25 -15.14 -20.20 -7.47
N LYS A 26 -14.46 -21.25 -7.96
CA LYS A 26 -15.13 -22.45 -8.47
C LYS A 26 -15.89 -23.17 -7.34
N ARG A 27 -17.02 -23.81 -7.65
CA ARG A 27 -17.89 -24.49 -6.67
C ARG A 27 -17.16 -25.55 -5.82
N ASP A 28 -16.19 -26.24 -6.41
CA ASP A 28 -15.33 -27.26 -5.80
C ASP A 28 -13.91 -26.74 -5.55
N ALA A 29 -13.75 -25.43 -5.38
CA ALA A 29 -12.48 -24.80 -5.09
C ALA A 29 -11.85 -25.38 -3.82
N PRO A 30 -10.51 -25.54 -3.78
CA PRO A 30 -9.80 -25.99 -2.58
C PRO A 30 -9.85 -24.97 -1.44
N GLU A 31 -9.98 -23.67 -1.77
CA GLU A 31 -10.03 -22.57 -0.81
C GLU A 31 -11.20 -21.62 -1.14
N PRO A 32 -12.47 -22.09 -1.04
CA PRO A 32 -13.62 -21.33 -1.51
C PRO A 32 -13.83 -20.07 -0.66
N ILE A 33 -14.31 -18.99 -1.30
CA ILE A 33 -14.75 -17.79 -0.60
C ILE A 33 -16.28 -17.65 -0.63
N ASP A 34 -16.90 -17.72 0.56
CA ASP A 34 -18.37 -17.74 0.69
C ASP A 34 -19.02 -16.34 0.65
N VAL A 35 -18.20 -15.29 0.52
CA VAL A 35 -18.65 -13.89 0.61
C VAL A 35 -19.07 -13.31 -0.75
N VAL A 36 -18.76 -14.00 -1.84
CA VAL A 36 -19.07 -13.57 -3.21
C VAL A 36 -20.33 -14.30 -3.67
N ASN A 37 -21.28 -13.56 -4.24
CA ASN A 37 -22.51 -14.17 -4.74
C ASN A 37 -22.27 -14.93 -6.06
N GLN A 38 -23.18 -15.84 -6.37
CA GLN A 38 -23.10 -16.69 -7.56
C GLN A 38 -23.07 -15.87 -8.87
N THR A 39 -23.84 -14.78 -8.94
CA THR A 39 -23.91 -13.91 -10.12
C THR A 39 -22.56 -13.27 -10.47
N LEU A 40 -21.80 -12.82 -9.47
CA LEU A 40 -20.46 -12.26 -9.70
C LEU A 40 -19.46 -13.33 -10.11
N ILE A 41 -19.60 -14.55 -9.59
CA ILE A 41 -18.74 -15.69 -9.97
C ILE A 41 -18.98 -16.05 -11.45
N GLU A 42 -20.24 -16.13 -11.87
CA GLU A 42 -20.62 -16.43 -13.26
C GLU A 42 -20.16 -15.33 -14.22
N ALA A 43 -20.38 -14.06 -13.89
CA ALA A 43 -19.90 -12.93 -14.70
C ALA A 43 -18.37 -12.89 -14.83
N CYS A 44 -17.66 -13.30 -13.77
CA CYS A 44 -16.20 -13.46 -13.81
C CYS A 44 -15.80 -14.63 -14.71
N GLU A 45 -16.51 -15.76 -14.65
CA GLU A 45 -16.23 -16.96 -15.45
C GLU A 45 -16.33 -16.67 -16.96
N GLU A 46 -17.38 -15.97 -17.38
CA GLU A 46 -17.60 -15.58 -18.78
C GLU A 46 -16.45 -14.72 -19.34
N ARG A 47 -15.75 -13.99 -18.45
CA ARG A 47 -14.69 -13.04 -18.81
C ARG A 47 -13.28 -13.54 -18.50
N LEU A 48 -13.08 -14.80 -18.09
CA LEU A 48 -11.77 -15.33 -17.68
C LEU A 48 -10.67 -15.19 -18.74
N ASN A 49 -11.05 -15.29 -20.02
CA ASN A 49 -10.10 -15.19 -21.14
C ASN A 49 -9.99 -13.78 -21.73
N SER A 50 -10.63 -12.78 -21.12
CA SER A 50 -10.62 -11.40 -21.63
C SER A 50 -9.27 -10.71 -21.50
N GLY A 51 -8.40 -11.16 -20.59
CA GLY A 51 -7.14 -10.49 -20.25
C GLY A 51 -7.33 -9.10 -19.61
N SER A 52 -8.56 -8.71 -19.27
CA SER A 52 -8.88 -7.41 -18.67
C SER A 52 -8.29 -7.31 -17.28
N ARG A 53 -7.61 -6.19 -17.00
CA ARG A 53 -6.99 -5.93 -15.70
C ARG A 53 -8.04 -5.85 -14.58
N GLU A 54 -9.23 -5.37 -14.91
CA GLU A 54 -10.36 -5.10 -14.02
C GLU A 54 -11.26 -6.33 -13.80
N LEU A 55 -10.85 -7.52 -14.26
CA LEU A 55 -11.64 -8.75 -14.21
C LEU A 55 -12.17 -9.08 -12.80
N PHE A 56 -11.38 -8.79 -11.76
CA PHE A 56 -11.69 -9.13 -10.38
C PHE A 56 -12.11 -7.93 -9.52
N ASP A 57 -12.37 -6.76 -10.10
CA ASP A 57 -12.63 -5.53 -9.33
C ASP A 57 -13.86 -5.66 -8.44
N ASP A 58 -14.98 -6.16 -8.99
CA ASP A 58 -16.23 -6.35 -8.24
C ASP A 58 -16.08 -7.43 -7.15
N ILE A 59 -15.31 -8.48 -7.43
CA ILE A 59 -14.99 -9.53 -6.46
C ILE A 59 -14.13 -8.95 -5.33
N MET A 60 -13.09 -8.18 -5.67
CA MET A 60 -12.23 -7.51 -4.70
C MET A 60 -13.03 -6.53 -3.84
N ALA A 61 -13.92 -5.74 -4.45
CA ALA A 61 -14.77 -4.80 -3.74
C ALA A 61 -15.71 -5.52 -2.76
N THR A 62 -16.31 -6.64 -3.17
CA THR A 62 -17.17 -7.47 -2.32
C THR A 62 -16.40 -8.03 -1.13
N VAL A 63 -15.23 -8.63 -1.36
CA VAL A 63 -14.37 -9.16 -0.30
C VAL A 63 -13.92 -8.05 0.67
N LYS A 64 -13.51 -6.88 0.15
CA LYS A 64 -13.12 -5.73 0.99
C LYS A 64 -14.29 -5.20 1.83
N THR A 65 -15.49 -5.14 1.25
CA THR A 65 -16.70 -4.71 1.95
C THR A 65 -17.05 -5.67 3.09
N TYR A 66 -16.95 -6.98 2.84
CA TYR A 66 -17.12 -7.98 3.90
C TYR A 66 -16.07 -7.82 5.01
N LEU A 67 -14.79 -7.69 4.64
CA LEU A 67 -13.70 -7.55 5.61
C LEU A 67 -13.83 -6.29 6.45
N ALA A 68 -14.37 -5.19 5.90
CA ALA A 68 -14.61 -3.94 6.62
C ALA A 68 -15.74 -4.02 7.66
N GLY A 69 -16.53 -5.10 7.67
CA GLY A 69 -17.57 -5.35 8.66
C GLY A 69 -17.05 -6.07 9.91
N GLU A 70 -17.71 -7.16 10.27
CA GLU A 70 -17.41 -7.96 11.46
C GLU A 70 -15.94 -8.42 11.57
N PRO A 71 -15.23 -8.84 10.49
CA PRO A 71 -13.81 -9.18 10.59
C PRO A 71 -12.94 -8.00 11.06
N PHE A 72 -13.19 -6.79 10.56
CA PHE A 72 -12.48 -5.60 11.00
C PHE A 72 -12.81 -5.24 12.45
N ASN A 73 -14.08 -5.35 12.86
CA ASN A 73 -14.49 -5.13 14.24
C ASN A 73 -13.73 -6.08 15.20
N ARG A 74 -13.65 -7.37 14.87
CA ARG A 74 -12.87 -8.34 15.65
C ARG A 74 -11.38 -8.01 15.67
N PHE A 75 -10.84 -7.51 14.56
CA PHE A 75 -9.47 -7.02 14.51
C PHE A 75 -9.26 -5.88 15.49
N GLU A 76 -10.16 -4.89 15.57
CA GLU A 76 -10.08 -3.75 16.50
C GLU A 76 -10.05 -4.20 17.98
N TYR A 77 -10.76 -5.26 18.34
CA TYR A 77 -10.74 -5.83 19.69
C TYR A 77 -9.58 -6.82 19.95
N SER A 78 -8.79 -7.14 18.92
CA SER A 78 -7.69 -8.09 19.04
C SER A 78 -6.39 -7.44 19.52
N MET A 79 -5.45 -8.27 19.99
CA MET A 79 -4.10 -7.80 20.32
C MET A 79 -3.34 -7.21 19.12
N TYR A 80 -3.73 -7.56 17.88
CA TYR A 80 -3.10 -7.04 16.67
C TYR A 80 -3.40 -5.55 16.48
N PHE A 81 -4.61 -5.10 16.80
CA PHE A 81 -4.94 -3.69 16.77
C PHE A 81 -4.22 -2.91 17.89
N HIS A 82 -4.08 -3.49 19.08
CA HIS A 82 -3.24 -2.88 20.12
C HIS A 82 -1.78 -2.72 19.67
N ARG A 83 -1.23 -3.72 18.96
CA ARG A 83 0.11 -3.60 18.35
C ARG A 83 0.14 -2.52 17.26
N TYR A 84 -0.89 -2.40 16.44
CA TYR A 84 -1.00 -1.31 15.47
C TYR A 84 -0.97 0.07 16.15
N LEU A 85 -1.70 0.25 17.27
CA LEU A 85 -1.68 1.50 18.03
C LEU A 85 -0.30 1.83 18.61
N GLN A 86 0.47 0.83 19.05
CA GLN A 86 1.86 1.02 19.49
C GLN A 86 2.72 1.58 18.35
N TRP A 87 2.55 1.07 17.12
CA TRP A 87 3.24 1.58 15.94
C TRP A 87 2.79 2.99 15.57
N LYS A 88 1.48 3.29 15.68
CA LYS A 88 0.95 4.66 15.46
C LYS A 88 1.48 5.66 16.48
N TRP A 89 1.62 5.26 17.74
CA TRP A 89 2.25 6.09 18.75
C TRP A 89 3.74 6.33 18.45
N LEU A 90 4.46 5.32 17.95
CA LEU A 90 5.85 5.50 17.53
C LEU A 90 5.96 6.42 16.30
N GLU A 91 5.03 6.30 15.35
CA GLU A 91 4.92 7.19 14.16
C GLU A 91 4.68 8.65 14.56
N SER A 92 3.91 8.90 15.63
CA SER A 92 3.62 10.26 16.10
C SER A 92 4.74 10.92 16.92
N GLN A 93 5.86 10.22 17.17
CA GLN A 93 6.96 10.79 17.94
C GLN A 93 7.62 11.97 17.20
N PRO A 94 8.12 12.99 17.92
CA PRO A 94 8.75 14.15 17.29
C PRO A 94 9.95 13.77 16.42
N ILE A 95 9.94 14.24 15.18
CA ILE A 95 11.09 14.12 14.27
C ILE A 95 11.92 15.39 14.35
N THR A 96 13.21 15.23 14.60
CA THR A 96 14.16 16.35 14.72
C THR A 96 15.41 16.07 13.88
N TYR A 97 16.31 17.06 13.79
CA TYR A 97 17.61 16.85 13.14
C TYR A 97 18.42 15.73 13.78
N LYS A 98 18.17 15.40 15.06
CA LYS A 98 18.84 14.31 15.78
C LYS A 98 18.37 12.92 15.34
N THR A 99 17.17 12.81 14.75
CA THR A 99 16.65 11.57 14.17
C THR A 99 17.54 11.09 13.02
N PHE A 100 18.27 12.01 12.39
CA PHE A 100 19.10 11.74 11.22
C PHE A 100 20.60 11.82 11.54
N ARG A 101 21.38 11.07 10.77
CA ARG A 101 22.81 11.31 10.58
C ARG A 101 22.97 11.99 9.21
N MET A 102 23.58 13.17 9.20
CA MET A 102 23.80 13.93 7.98
C MET A 102 25.14 13.55 7.36
N TYR A 103 25.16 13.35 6.04
CA TYR A 103 26.36 13.06 5.25
C TYR A 103 26.64 14.22 4.28
N ARG A 104 27.36 13.93 3.20
CA ARG A 104 27.76 14.91 2.18
C ARG A 104 26.57 15.57 1.48
N VAL A 105 26.82 16.78 0.99
CA VAL A 105 25.92 17.50 0.09
C VAL A 105 25.87 16.77 -1.26
N LEU A 106 24.66 16.59 -1.78
CA LEU A 106 24.37 16.01 -3.10
C LEU A 106 24.18 17.09 -4.17
N GLY A 107 23.67 18.27 -3.77
CA GLY A 107 23.46 19.39 -4.68
C GLY A 107 23.09 20.68 -3.96
N LYS A 108 23.25 21.82 -4.63
CA LYS A 108 22.92 23.15 -4.11
C LYS A 108 21.95 23.86 -5.05
N GLY A 109 21.07 24.68 -4.49
CA GLY A 109 20.09 25.46 -5.24
C GLY A 109 19.85 26.85 -4.64
N GLY A 110 18.93 27.61 -5.24
CA GLY A 110 18.66 29.00 -4.84
C GLY A 110 18.20 29.17 -3.39
N PHE A 111 17.48 28.19 -2.85
CA PHE A 111 16.89 28.22 -1.50
C PHE A 111 17.65 27.42 -0.45
N GLY A 112 18.73 26.73 -0.80
CA GLY A 112 19.50 25.91 0.14
C GLY A 112 20.22 24.74 -0.55
N GLU A 113 20.28 23.61 0.13
CA GLU A 113 21.05 22.44 -0.32
C GLU A 113 20.28 21.13 -0.13
N VAL A 114 20.67 20.11 -0.88
CA VAL A 114 20.24 18.73 -0.70
C VAL A 114 21.43 17.94 -0.21
N CYS A 115 21.26 17.16 0.85
CA CYS A 115 22.31 16.31 1.41
C CYS A 115 21.82 14.88 1.61
N ALA A 116 22.74 13.92 1.54
CA ALA A 116 22.43 12.56 1.94
C ALA A 116 22.25 12.51 3.46
N CYS A 117 21.22 11.83 3.93
CA CYS A 117 21.02 11.57 5.34
C CYS A 117 20.55 10.13 5.56
N GLN A 118 20.69 9.65 6.78
CA GLN A 118 20.27 8.32 7.19
C GLN A 118 19.44 8.43 8.46
N VAL A 119 18.32 7.71 8.52
CA VAL A 119 17.55 7.55 9.76
C VAL A 119 18.38 6.72 10.72
N ARG A 120 18.72 7.27 11.89
CA ARG A 120 19.63 6.61 12.84
C ARG A 120 19.12 5.24 13.30
N ALA A 121 17.81 5.12 13.51
CA ALA A 121 17.20 3.90 14.02
C ALA A 121 17.12 2.77 12.98
N THR A 122 16.83 3.10 11.71
CA THR A 122 16.56 2.08 10.66
C THR A 122 17.71 1.90 9.68
N GLY A 123 18.69 2.80 9.67
CA GLY A 123 19.79 2.78 8.70
C GLY A 123 19.36 3.14 7.27
N LYS A 124 18.09 3.48 7.03
CA LYS A 124 17.58 3.80 5.70
C LYS A 124 18.09 5.17 5.22
N MET A 125 18.57 5.20 3.97
CA MET A 125 19.12 6.38 3.31
C MET A 125 18.02 7.24 2.68
N TYR A 126 18.19 8.56 2.78
CA TYR A 126 17.29 9.58 2.23
C TYR A 126 18.08 10.77 1.71
N ALA A 127 17.42 11.63 0.92
CA ALA A 127 17.89 12.95 0.56
C ALA A 127 17.15 14.00 1.40
N CYS A 128 17.88 14.77 2.21
CA CYS A 128 17.32 15.87 2.99
C CYS A 128 17.53 17.19 2.23
N LYS A 129 16.42 17.75 1.73
CA LYS A 129 16.37 19.09 1.15
C LYS A 129 16.26 20.11 2.28
N LYS A 130 17.35 20.82 2.57
CA LYS A 130 17.40 21.90 3.54
C LYS A 130 17.08 23.22 2.87
N LEU A 131 16.05 23.89 3.36
CA LEU A 131 15.67 25.22 2.91
C LEU A 131 16.10 26.26 3.96
N GLU A 132 16.88 27.25 3.55
CA GLU A 132 17.31 28.32 4.43
C GLU A 132 16.20 29.37 4.58
N LYS A 133 15.61 29.48 5.77
CA LYS A 133 14.52 30.45 6.07
C LYS A 133 14.85 31.89 5.63
N LYS A 134 16.09 32.34 5.83
CA LYS A 134 16.54 33.67 5.40
C LYS A 134 16.45 33.85 3.87
N ARG A 135 16.84 32.83 3.09
CA ARG A 135 16.78 32.87 1.62
C ARG A 135 15.34 32.79 1.11
N ILE A 136 14.52 31.96 1.75
CA ILE A 136 13.07 31.87 1.46
C ILE A 136 12.42 33.25 1.62
N LYS A 137 12.59 33.89 2.79
CA LYS A 137 12.04 35.23 3.07
C LYS A 137 12.55 36.28 2.08
N LYS A 138 13.86 36.34 1.84
CA LYS A 138 14.47 37.34 0.93
C LYS A 138 13.93 37.25 -0.50
N ARG A 139 13.67 36.05 -0.98
CA ARG A 139 13.25 35.80 -2.37
C ARG A 139 11.72 35.68 -2.51
N LYS A 140 10.94 35.97 -1.45
CA LYS A 140 9.48 35.80 -1.41
C LYS A 140 9.03 34.39 -1.84
N GLY A 141 9.78 33.36 -1.42
CA GLY A 141 9.54 31.97 -1.83
C GLY A 141 8.45 31.23 -1.04
N GLU A 142 7.63 31.94 -0.27
CA GLU A 142 6.49 31.40 0.52
C GLU A 142 5.14 31.63 -0.19
N ALA A 143 5.15 32.34 -1.32
CA ALA A 143 3.96 32.64 -2.12
C ALA A 143 3.57 31.48 -3.04
#